data_AF-A0A2Z6AYV7-F1
#
_entry.id   AF-A0A2Z6AYV7-F1
#
_cell.length_a   1.000
_cell.length_b   1.000
_cell.length_c   1.000
_cell.angle_alpha   90.00
_cell.angle_beta   90.00
_cell.angle_gamma   90.00
#
_symmetry.space_group_name_H-M   'P 1'
#
loop_
_entity.id
_entity.type
_entity.pdbx_description
1 polymer ?
#
loop_
_entity_poly.entity_id
_entity_poly.type
_entity_poly.pdbx_seq_one_letter_code
_entity_poly.pdbx_strand_id
1 'polypeptide(L)'
;MEKIIVNLCESLHLQKPNRQARLKAWMVTYGLESRELARAAGVSPQMMSMIISGRRAPRERIERLVQAGVPRELLPDPREGKRSSSSSIA
;
A
#
# COMPACT_ATOMS: atom_id res chain seq x y z
N MET A 1 25.12 31.55 -1.21
CA MET A 1 23.86 30.92 -0.71
C MET A 1 24.16 29.46 -0.45
N GLU A 2 24.88 29.19 0.64
CA GLU A 2 25.26 27.85 1.06
C GLU A 2 24.44 27.45 2.28
N LYS A 3 24.17 26.14 2.38
CA LYS A 3 23.53 25.39 3.49
C LYS A 3 22.05 25.05 3.28
N ILE A 4 21.81 24.10 2.36
CA ILE A 4 20.74 23.09 2.52
C ILE A 4 21.36 21.71 2.26
N ILE A 5 22.40 21.36 3.03
CA ILE A 5 22.61 19.95 3.37
C ILE A 5 22.30 19.89 4.85
N VAL A 6 21.01 19.99 5.15
CA VAL A 6 20.49 19.57 6.45
C VAL A 6 20.69 18.07 6.53
N ASN A 7 21.39 17.63 7.57
CA ASN A 7 21.68 16.25 7.87
C ASN A 7 20.36 15.46 7.87
N LEU A 8 20.12 14.66 6.81
CA LEU A 8 18.83 13.99 6.56
C LEU A 8 18.39 13.14 7.75
N CYS A 9 19.35 12.62 8.52
CA CYS A 9 19.14 11.83 9.73
C CYS A 9 18.48 12.62 10.88
N GLU A 10 18.77 13.92 11.02
CA GLU A 10 18.31 14.74 12.14
C GLU A 10 16.85 15.19 11.97
N SER A 11 16.45 15.47 10.74
CA SER A 11 15.07 15.88 10.40
C SER A 11 14.05 14.73 10.36
N LEU A 12 14.50 13.46 10.34
CA LEU A 12 13.60 12.30 10.39
C LEU A 12 12.87 12.16 11.74
N HIS A 13 13.34 12.85 12.79
CA HIS A 13 12.70 12.84 14.11
C HIS A 13 11.47 13.75 14.20
N LEU A 14 11.17 14.57 13.19
CA LEU A 14 10.19 15.65 13.33
C LEU A 14 8.77 15.32 12.84
N GLN A 15 8.51 14.22 12.14
CA GLN A 15 7.16 13.90 11.69
C GLN A 15 6.94 12.38 11.68
N LYS A 16 5.94 11.89 12.43
CA LYS A 16 5.46 10.50 12.28
C LYS A 16 4.90 10.35 10.87
N PRO A 17 5.56 9.61 9.95
CA PRO A 17 5.11 9.54 8.57
C PRO A 17 3.72 8.92 8.52
N ASN A 18 2.82 9.52 7.74
CA ASN A 18 1.48 8.96 7.53
C ASN A 18 1.59 7.59 6.83
N ARG A 19 0.52 6.79 6.88
CA ARG A 19 0.49 5.42 6.33
C ARG A 19 0.97 5.35 4.88
N GLN A 20 0.58 6.31 4.05
CA GLN A 20 0.95 6.36 2.63
C GLN A 20 2.46 6.59 2.46
N ALA A 21 3.04 7.52 3.22
CA ALA A 21 4.48 7.75 3.20
C ALA A 21 5.25 6.50 3.66
N ARG A 22 4.76 5.82 4.69
CA ARG A 22 5.33 4.53 5.15
C ARG A 22 5.26 3.43 4.09
N LEU A 23 4.13 3.32 3.37
CA LEU A 23 3.97 2.35 2.29
C LEU A 23 4.95 2.64 1.14
N LYS A 24 5.08 3.90 0.74
CA LYS A 24 6.05 4.30 -0.29
C LYS A 24 7.49 4.03 0.14
N ALA A 25 7.83 4.33 1.39
CA ALA A 25 9.15 4.03 1.93
C ALA A 25 9.45 2.53 1.90
N TRP A 26 8.50 1.70 2.34
CA TRP A 26 8.59 0.25 2.26
C TRP A 26 8.83 -0.22 0.81
N MET A 27 8.06 0.29 -0.16
CA MET A 27 8.27 -0.05 -1.57
C MET A 27 9.69 0.27 -2.05
N VAL A 28 10.22 1.44 -1.70
CA VAL A 28 11.59 1.84 -2.04
C VAL A 28 12.62 0.91 -1.38
N THR A 29 12.43 0.55 -0.11
CA THR A 29 13.34 -0.37 0.61
C THR A 29 13.46 -1.74 -0.08
N TYR A 30 12.37 -2.24 -0.68
CA TYR A 30 12.36 -3.53 -1.38
C TYR A 30 12.53 -3.40 -2.90
N GLY A 31 12.78 -2.20 -3.43
CA GLY A 31 12.95 -1.97 -4.86
C GLY A 31 11.69 -2.24 -5.69
N LEU A 32 10.51 -2.09 -5.10
CA LEU A 32 9.22 -2.42 -5.73
C LEU A 32 8.56 -1.18 -6.36
N GLU A 33 8.03 -1.36 -7.57
CA GLU A 33 7.14 -0.40 -8.22
C GLU A 33 5.67 -0.69 -7.92
N SER A 34 4.84 0.36 -8.05
CA SER A 34 3.38 0.24 -7.88
C SER A 34 2.76 -0.77 -8.86
N ARG A 35 3.31 -0.88 -10.08
CA ARG A 35 2.84 -1.82 -11.10
C ARG A 35 3.10 -3.27 -10.71
N GLU A 36 4.22 -3.54 -10.05
CA GLU A 36 4.58 -4.88 -9.59
C GLU A 36 3.65 -5.33 -8.47
N LEU A 37 3.37 -4.45 -7.50
CA LEU A 37 2.36 -4.71 -6.48
C LEU A 37 0.96 -4.91 -7.08
N ALA A 38 0.61 -4.16 -8.12
CA ALA A 38 -0.68 -4.31 -8.79
C ALA A 38 -0.80 -5.70 -9.43
N ARG A 39 0.27 -6.15 -10.10
CA ARG A 39 0.36 -7.48 -10.70
C ARG A 39 0.28 -8.59 -9.64
N ALA A 40 1.05 -8.46 -8.55
CA ALA A 40 1.09 -9.44 -7.47
C ALA A 40 -0.28 -9.60 -6.77
N ALA A 41 -1.02 -8.51 -6.60
CA ALA A 41 -2.36 -8.54 -6.01
C ALA A 41 -3.49 -8.86 -6.99
N GLY A 42 -3.19 -8.97 -8.29
CA GLY A 42 -4.19 -9.17 -9.35
C GLY A 42 -5.18 -7.99 -9.46
N VAL A 43 -4.70 -6.76 -9.32
CA VAL A 43 -5.50 -5.53 -9.43
C VAL A 43 -5.00 -4.63 -10.55
N SER A 44 -5.86 -3.71 -11.02
CA SER A 44 -5.43 -2.72 -12.02
C SER A 44 -4.46 -1.68 -11.43
N PRO A 45 -3.59 -1.06 -12.24
CA PRO A 45 -2.71 0.02 -11.79
C PRO A 45 -3.48 1.19 -11.15
N GLN A 46 -4.65 1.52 -11.68
CA GLN A 46 -5.53 2.55 -11.12
C GLN A 46 -6.02 2.17 -9.71
N MET A 47 -6.41 0.91 -9.50
CA MET A 47 -6.82 0.40 -8.19
C MET A 47 -5.66 0.45 -7.20
N MET A 48 -4.46 0.09 -7.63
CA MET A 48 -3.26 0.21 -6.79
C MET A 48 -3.00 1.67 -6.37
N SER A 49 -3.05 2.61 -7.31
CA SER A 49 -2.92 4.05 -6.99
C SER A 49 -3.97 4.53 -5.99
N MET A 50 -5.22 4.04 -6.10
CA MET A 50 -6.26 4.34 -5.11
C MET A 50 -5.96 3.74 -3.73
N ILE A 51 -5.47 2.50 -3.66
CA ILE A 51 -5.09 1.83 -2.40
C ILE A 51 -3.94 2.59 -1.73
N ILE A 52 -2.89 2.95 -2.48
CA ILE A 52 -1.75 3.73 -1.98
C ILE A 52 -2.24 5.08 -1.43
N SER A 53 -3.19 5.72 -2.12
CA SER A 53 -3.81 6.98 -1.67
C SER A 53 -4.78 6.82 -0.49
N GLY A 54 -5.03 5.59 -0.03
CA GLY A 54 -5.84 5.29 1.14
C GLY A 54 -7.32 5.07 0.90
N ARG A 55 -7.75 4.95 -0.34
CA ARG A 55 -9.12 4.51 -0.63
C ARG A 55 -9.29 3.06 -0.15
N ARG A 56 -10.39 2.80 0.55
CA ARG A 56 -10.77 1.43 0.96
C ARG A 56 -10.96 0.55 -0.27
N ALA A 57 -10.42 -0.66 -0.23
CA ALA A 57 -10.60 -1.67 -1.26
C ALA A 57 -11.26 -2.92 -0.67
N PRO A 58 -11.92 -3.77 -1.47
CA PRO A 58 -12.50 -5.03 -1.00
C PRO A 58 -11.51 -5.86 -0.18
N ARG A 59 -12.00 -6.50 0.91
CA ARG A 59 -11.18 -7.33 1.81
C ARG A 59 -10.26 -8.28 1.07
N GLU A 60 -10.80 -9.03 0.12
CA GLU A 60 -10.05 -10.00 -0.67
C GLU A 60 -8.79 -9.40 -1.31
N ARG A 61 -8.85 -8.16 -1.81
CA ARG A 61 -7.70 -7.49 -2.44
C ARG A 61 -6.66 -7.06 -1.40
N ILE A 62 -7.11 -6.60 -0.24
CA ILE A 62 -6.20 -6.28 0.87
C ILE A 62 -5.50 -7.55 1.35
N GLU A 63 -6.21 -8.67 1.48
CA GLU A 63 -5.60 -9.96 1.86
C GLU A 63 -4.60 -10.45 0.80
N ARG A 64 -4.89 -10.30 -0.49
CA ARG A 64 -3.91 -10.62 -1.55
C ARG A 64 -2.65 -9.78 -1.46
N LEU A 65 -2.77 -8.49 -1.10
CA LEU A 65 -1.60 -7.63 -0.86
C LEU A 65 -0.79 -8.09 0.35
N VAL A 66 -1.45 -8.52 1.42
CA VAL A 66 -0.77 -9.12 2.59
C VAL A 66 -0.06 -10.41 2.20
N GLN A 67 -0.72 -11.27 1.42
CA GLN A 67 -0.11 -12.51 0.90
C GLN A 67 1.07 -12.25 -0.03
N ALA A 68 1.04 -11.14 -0.78
CA ALA A 68 2.16 -10.66 -1.60
C ALA A 68 3.30 -10.04 -0.77
N GLY A 69 3.18 -10.00 0.56
CA GLY A 69 4.22 -9.53 1.48
C GLY A 69 4.07 -8.08 1.95
N VAL A 70 3.01 -7.37 1.55
CA VAL A 70 2.79 -5.99 2.02
C VAL A 70 2.31 -6.00 3.48
N PRO A 71 2.98 -5.29 4.41
CA PRO A 71 2.55 -5.25 5.80
C PRO A 71 1.13 -4.66 5.96
N ARG A 72 0.28 -5.34 6.73
CA ARG A 72 -1.15 -4.98 6.91
C ARG A 72 -1.36 -3.55 7.41
N GLU A 73 -0.50 -3.09 8.30
CA GLU A 73 -0.53 -1.74 8.87
C GLU A 73 -0.26 -0.62 7.84
N LEU A 74 0.29 -0.95 6.67
CA LEU A 74 0.54 -0.02 5.57
C LEU A 74 -0.63 0.06 4.59
N LEU A 75 -1.60 -0.86 4.71
CA LEU A 75 -2.76 -0.95 3.84
C LEU A 75 -3.96 -0.21 4.45
N PRO A 76 -4.87 0.33 3.62
CA PRO A 76 -6.11 0.91 4.10
C PRO A 76 -7.05 -0.17 4.64
N ASP A 77 -8.01 0.25 5.47
CA ASP A 77 -9.02 -0.67 5.96
C ASP A 77 -9.82 -1.29 4.81
N PRO A 78 -10.09 -2.60 4.88
CA PRO A 78 -10.88 -3.26 3.87
C PRO A 78 -12.28 -2.65 3.85
N ARG A 79 -12.81 -2.43 2.65
CA ARG A 79 -14.24 -2.15 2.48
C ARG A 79 -14.99 -3.44 2.78
N GLU A 80 -16.02 -3.34 3.61
CA GLU A 80 -16.99 -4.42 3.76
C GLU A 80 -17.72 -4.56 2.43
N GLY A 81 -17.42 -5.64 1.71
CA GLY A 81 -18.23 -6.09 0.59
C GLY A 81 -19.13 -7.21 1.06
N LYS A 82 -20.38 -7.25 0.58
CA LYS A 82 -21.19 -8.48 0.68
C LYS A 82 -20.35 -9.62 0.11
N ARG A 83 -20.19 -10.71 0.88
CA ARG A 83 -19.59 -11.95 0.37
C ARG A 83 -20.31 -12.28 -0.93
N SER A 84 -19.63 -12.20 -2.07
CA SER A 84 -20.13 -12.81 -3.28
C SER A 84 -20.12 -14.30 -3.01
N SER A 85 -21.31 -14.85 -2.75
CA SER A 85 -21.60 -16.26 -2.80
C SER A 85 -21.14 -16.78 -4.16
N SER A 86 -19.97 -17.40 -4.21
CA SER A 86 -19.67 -18.34 -5.28
C SER A 86 -20.68 -19.48 -5.12
N SER A 87 -21.76 -19.43 -5.92
CA SER A 87 -22.61 -20.59 -6.15
C SER A 87 -21.69 -21.75 -6.54
N SER A 88 -21.68 -22.79 -5.70
CA SER A 88 -21.34 -24.12 -6.18
C SER A 88 -22.37 -24.46 -7.25
N ILE A 89 -21.86 -24.69 -8.46
CA ILE A 89 -22.62 -25.16 -9.60
C ILE A 89 -23.10 -26.58 -9.24
N ALA A 90 -24.41 -26.78 -9.38
CA ALA A 90 -25.08 -28.08 -9.31
C ALA A 90 -24.72 -28.94 -10.52
#